data_AF-Q745U2-F1
#
_entry.id   AF-Q745U2-F1
#
_cell.length_a   1.000
_cell.length_b   1.000
_cell.length_c   1.000
_cell.angle_alpha   90.00
_cell.angle_beta   90.00
_cell.angle_gamma   90.00
#
_symmetry.space_group_name_H-M   'P 1'
#
loop_
_entity.id
_entity.type
_entity.pdbx_description
1 polymer ?
#
loop_
_entity_poly.entity_id
_entity_poly.type
_entity_poly.pdbx_seq_one_letter_code
_entity_poly.pdbx_strand_id
1 'polypeptide(L)'
;MLRTATPSSLGRVLVAVRLAGLHPEVGFLHAEGRRRLIQLFEERLLEGVSHPLGFRKPLGETIEVQAQRLKAALLGRGEYTPFYLWR
;
A
#
# COMPACT_ATOMS: atom_id res chain seq x y z
N MET A 1 -5.95 -29.19 40.75
CA MET A 1 -5.04 -29.25 39.59
C MET A 1 -5.82 -28.80 38.34
N LEU A 2 -5.56 -27.58 37.85
CA LEU A 2 -6.16 -27.07 36.61
C LEU A 2 -5.29 -27.48 35.42
N ARG A 3 -5.79 -28.39 34.58
CA ARG A 3 -5.11 -28.85 33.37
C ARG A 3 -5.30 -27.76 32.31
N THR A 4 -4.22 -27.05 31.96
CA THR A 4 -4.24 -26.10 30.85
C THR A 4 -4.42 -26.88 29.55
N ALA A 5 -5.58 -26.71 28.90
CA ALA A 5 -5.84 -27.33 27.61
C ALA A 5 -4.93 -26.70 26.56
N THR A 6 -4.08 -27.50 25.92
CA THR A 6 -3.28 -27.07 24.78
C THR A 6 -4.23 -26.66 23.64
N PRO A 7 -4.13 -25.44 23.09
CA PRO A 7 -5.03 -25.01 22.03
C PRO A 7 -4.87 -25.92 20.80
N SER A 8 -6.00 -26.30 20.19
CA SER A 8 -6.02 -27.09 18.95
C SER A 8 -5.26 -26.36 17.82
N SER A 9 -4.77 -27.12 16.84
CA SER A 9 -4.11 -26.57 15.65
C SER A 9 -4.97 -25.50 14.96
N LEU A 10 -6.27 -25.75 14.88
CA LEU A 10 -7.25 -24.82 14.29
C LEU A 10 -7.40 -23.53 15.12
N GLY A 11 -7.39 -23.63 16.45
CA GLY A 11 -7.41 -22.46 17.34
C GLY A 11 -6.18 -21.57 17.19
N ARG A 12 -5.00 -22.16 16.98
CA ARG A 12 -3.75 -21.40 16.74
C ARG A 12 -3.77 -20.69 15.39
N VAL A 13 -4.28 -21.34 14.35
CA VAL A 13 -4.42 -20.76 13.01
C VAL A 13 -5.36 -19.56 13.04
N LEU A 14 -6.52 -19.68 13.69
CA LEU A 14 -7.48 -18.58 13.84
C LEU A 14 -6.88 -17.36 14.55
N VAL A 15 -6.10 -17.58 15.60
CA VAL A 15 -5.38 -16.50 16.30
C VAL A 15 -4.35 -15.84 15.38
N ALA A 16 -3.54 -16.62 14.67
CA ALA A 16 -2.52 -16.09 13.76
C ALA A 16 -3.12 -15.27 12.62
N VAL A 17 -4.21 -15.75 12.00
CA VAL A 17 -4.94 -15.06 10.93
C VAL A 17 -5.48 -13.71 11.43
N ARG A 18 -6.02 -13.67 12.65
CA ARG A 18 -6.53 -12.44 13.24
C ARG A 18 -5.41 -11.45 13.58
N LEU A 19 -4.29 -11.91 14.13
CA LEU A 19 -3.12 -11.06 14.38
C LEU A 19 -2.50 -10.50 13.10
N ALA A 20 -2.60 -11.22 11.99
CA ALA A 20 -2.15 -10.77 10.68
C ALA A 20 -3.07 -9.71 10.03
N GLY A 21 -4.19 -9.34 10.66
CA GLY A 21 -5.11 -8.35 10.09
C GLY A 21 -6.16 -8.95 9.15
N LEU A 22 -6.23 -10.28 9.00
CA LEU A 22 -7.08 -10.97 8.04
C LEU A 22 -8.38 -11.48 8.68
N HIS A 23 -9.46 -11.47 7.90
CA HIS A 23 -10.72 -12.09 8.28
C HIS A 23 -10.68 -13.59 7.98
N PRO A 24 -10.91 -14.46 8.99
CA PRO A 24 -10.67 -15.90 8.87
C PRO A 24 -11.55 -16.61 7.85
N GLU A 25 -12.72 -16.05 7.51
CA GLU A 25 -13.70 -16.75 6.68
C GLU A 25 -13.83 -16.22 5.24
N VAL A 26 -13.38 -14.99 4.97
CA VAL A 26 -13.66 -14.29 3.69
C VAL A 26 -12.44 -13.64 3.04
N GLY A 27 -11.24 -13.74 3.63
CA GLY A 27 -10.00 -13.22 3.04
C GLY A 27 -9.88 -11.69 2.97
N PHE A 28 -10.88 -10.93 3.43
CA PHE A 28 -10.81 -9.48 3.57
C PHE A 28 -9.95 -9.06 4.76
N LEU A 29 -9.43 -7.83 4.75
CA LEU A 29 -8.85 -7.21 5.93
C LEU A 29 -9.94 -6.89 6.95
N HIS A 30 -9.71 -7.25 8.23
CA HIS A 30 -10.57 -6.76 9.31
C HIS A 30 -10.27 -5.28 9.61
N ALA A 31 -11.06 -4.66 10.50
CA ALA A 31 -10.98 -3.22 10.76
C ALA A 31 -9.56 -2.70 11.13
N GLU A 32 -8.81 -3.41 11.99
CA GLU A 32 -7.42 -3.01 12.31
C GLU A 32 -6.48 -3.20 11.12
N GLY A 33 -6.63 -4.31 10.38
CA GLY A 33 -5.86 -4.54 9.16
C GLY A 33 -6.04 -3.42 8.14
N ARG A 34 -7.28 -2.93 7.97
CA ARG A 34 -7.57 -1.77 7.12
C ARG A 34 -6.95 -0.49 7.66
N ARG A 35 -7.08 -0.21 8.96
CA ARG A 35 -6.45 0.96 9.59
C ARG A 35 -4.94 0.97 9.37
N ARG A 36 -4.29 -0.17 9.60
CA ARG A 36 -2.84 -0.31 9.43
C ARG A 36 -2.42 -0.15 7.98
N LEU A 37 -3.17 -0.74 7.04
CA LEU A 37 -2.92 -0.58 5.62
C LEU A 37 -3.04 0.88 5.17
N ILE A 38 -4.10 1.58 5.60
CA ILE A 38 -4.30 3.00 5.29
C ILE A 38 -3.12 3.83 5.79
N GLN A 39 -2.70 3.62 7.04
CA GLN A 39 -1.54 4.31 7.60
C GLN A 39 -0.27 4.07 6.77
N LEU A 40 0.05 2.81 6.46
CA LEU A 40 1.23 2.47 5.66
C LEU A 40 1.18 3.06 4.26
N PHE A 41 -0.01 3.12 3.66
CA PHE A 41 -0.23 3.71 2.35
C PHE A 41 -0.03 5.22 2.37
N GLU A 42 -0.57 5.91 3.37
CA GLU A 42 -0.39 7.35 3.58
C GLU A 42 1.09 7.70 3.82
N GLU A 43 1.78 6.93 4.67
CA GLU A 43 3.23 7.06 4.88
C GLU A 43 3.99 6.91 3.55
N ARG A 44 3.64 5.89 2.75
CA ARG A 44 4.27 5.63 1.46
C ARG A 44 4.03 6.74 0.44
N LEU A 45 2.88 7.43 0.47
CA LEU A 45 2.62 8.58 -0.41
C LEU A 45 3.54 9.78 -0.09
N LEU A 46 3.96 9.92 1.17
CA LEU A 46 4.85 10.99 1.61
C LEU A 46 6.33 10.70 1.33
N GLU A 47 6.69 9.45 1.07
CA GLU A 47 8.07 9.07 0.78
C GLU A 47 8.58 9.71 -0.51
N GLY A 48 9.73 10.39 -0.42
CA GLY A 48 10.35 11.04 -1.57
C GLY A 48 11.01 10.05 -2.52
N VAL A 49 10.52 9.96 -3.75
CA VAL A 49 11.02 9.10 -4.83
C VAL A 49 11.72 9.92 -5.92
N SER A 50 12.74 9.33 -6.54
CA SER A 50 13.42 9.93 -7.69
C SER A 50 12.53 9.80 -8.94
N HIS A 51 12.32 10.89 -9.64
CA HIS A 51 11.64 10.91 -10.92
C HIS A 51 12.65 10.64 -12.05
N PRO A 52 12.24 9.98 -13.15
CA PRO A 52 13.10 9.76 -14.33
C PRO A 52 13.72 11.03 -14.97
N LEU A 53 13.29 12.22 -14.55
CA LEU A 53 13.80 13.51 -15.03
C LEU A 53 14.76 14.19 -14.04
N GLY A 54 15.25 13.44 -13.05
CA GLY A 54 16.33 13.88 -12.15
C GLY A 54 15.87 14.70 -10.94
N PHE A 55 14.57 14.94 -10.75
CA PHE A 55 14.05 15.58 -9.55
C PHE A 55 13.51 14.56 -8.55
N ARG A 56 13.43 14.94 -7.26
CA ARG A 56 12.86 14.11 -6.19
C ARG A 56 11.57 14.74 -5.68
N LYS A 57 10.51 13.96 -5.53
CA LYS A 57 9.20 14.39 -5.03
C LYS A 57 8.53 13.30 -4.19
N PRO A 58 7.63 13.64 -3.25
CA PRO A 58 6.76 12.65 -2.62
C PRO A 58 6.05 11.79 -3.66
N LEU A 59 5.90 10.49 -3.40
CA LEU A 59 5.24 9.58 -4.33
C LEU A 59 3.83 10.07 -4.69
N GLY A 60 3.08 10.62 -3.74
CA GLY A 60 1.76 11.22 -4.00
C GLY A 60 1.80 12.35 -5.04
N GLU A 61 2.78 13.26 -4.95
CA GLU A 61 2.95 14.34 -5.92
C GLU A 61 3.31 13.82 -7.32
N THR A 62 3.94 12.65 -7.43
CA THR A 62 4.25 12.08 -8.75
C THR A 62 2.99 11.72 -9.55
N ILE A 63 1.87 11.41 -8.89
CA ILE A 63 0.58 11.16 -9.54
C ILE A 63 0.09 12.42 -10.25
N GLU A 64 0.15 13.57 -9.56
CA GLU A 64 -0.23 14.86 -10.15
C GLU A 64 0.70 15.25 -11.29
N VAL A 65 2.01 15.02 -11.15
CA VAL A 65 2.99 15.22 -12.23
C VAL A 65 2.59 14.41 -13.47
N GLN A 66 2.21 13.14 -13.31
CA GLN A 66 1.79 12.30 -14.43
C GLN A 66 0.50 12.81 -15.07
N ALA A 67 -0.47 13.28 -14.29
CA ALA A 67 -1.68 13.91 -14.81
C ALA A 67 -1.36 15.17 -15.64
N GLN A 68 -0.45 16.04 -15.17
CA GLN A 68 -0.04 17.24 -15.91
C GLN A 68 0.72 16.89 -17.19
N ARG A 69 1.58 15.86 -17.17
CA ARG A 69 2.29 15.37 -18.36
C ARG A 69 1.32 14.83 -19.41
N LEU A 70 0.34 14.02 -18.98
CA LEU A 70 -0.69 13.51 -19.87
C LEU A 70 -1.50 14.65 -20.49
N LYS A 71 -1.90 15.64 -19.68
CA LYS A 71 -2.57 16.85 -20.18
C LYS A 71 -1.72 17.60 -21.20
N ALA A 72 -0.43 17.79 -20.95
CA ALA A 72 0.47 18.47 -21.89
C ALA A 72 0.56 17.72 -23.24
N ALA A 73 0.63 16.38 -23.20
CA ALA A 73 0.65 15.55 -24.40
C ALA A 73 -0.64 15.65 -25.20
N LEU A 74 -1.80 15.61 -24.53
CA LEU A 74 -3.11 15.78 -25.18
C LEU A 74 -3.27 17.17 -25.85
N LEU A 75 -2.58 18.18 -25.31
CA LEU A 75 -2.56 19.54 -25.87
C LEU A 75 -1.46 19.76 -26.92
N GLY A 76 -0.72 18.71 -27.31
CA GLY A 76 0.37 18.81 -28.29
C GLY A 76 1.60 19.57 -27.79
N ARG A 77 1.80 19.67 -26.48
CA ARG A 77 2.90 20.43 -25.84
C ARG A 77 4.13 19.57 -25.50
N GLY A 78 4.18 18.34 -25.99
CA GLY A 78 5.27 17.39 -25.77
C GLY A 78 4.79 15.95 -25.78
N GLU A 79 5.72 15.00 -25.69
CA GLU A 79 5.39 13.57 -25.62
C GLU A 79 5.08 13.13 -24.19
N TYR A 80 4.16 12.18 -24.06
CA TYR A 80 3.91 11.53 -22.78
C TYR A 80 5.03 10.52 -22.48
N THR A 81 5.54 10.54 -21.25
CA THR A 81 6.46 9.51 -20.76
C THR A 81 5.91 8.94 -19.46
N PRO A 82 5.69 7.63 -19.37
CA PRO A 82 5.16 6.99 -18.16
C PRO A 82 6.13 7.08 -16.99
N PHE A 83 5.59 7.00 -15.78
CA PHE A 83 6.37 6.91 -14.56
C PHE A 83 6.93 5.50 -14.39
N TYR A 84 8.25 5.39 -14.16
CA TYR A 84 8.92 4.16 -13.76
C TYR A 84 9.46 4.33 -12.35
N LEU A 85 9.07 3.44 -11.45
CA LEU A 85 9.58 3.43 -10.08
C LEU A 85 11.01 2.86 -10.10
N TRP A 86 12.01 3.74 -10.17
CA TRP A 86 13.41 3.35 -10.04
C TRP A 86 13.74 3.14 -8.55
N ARG A 87 14.35 1.99 -8.21
CA ARG A 87 14.83 1.68 -6.85
C ARG A 87 16.30 2.01 -6.70
#